data_AF-A0A067D4W1-F1
#
_entry.id   AF-A0A067D4W1-F1
#
_cell.length_a   1.000
_cell.length_b   1.000
_cell.length_c   1.000
_cell.angle_alpha   90.00
_cell.angle_beta   90.00
_cell.angle_gamma   90.00
#
_symmetry.space_group_name_H-M   'P 1'
#
loop_
_entity.id
_entity.type
_entity.pdbx_description
1 polymer ?
#
loop_
_entity_poly.entity_id
_entity_poly.type
_entity_poly.pdbx_seq_one_letter_code
_entity_poly.pdbx_strand_id
1 'polypeptide(L)'
;MATFLDALLRQPELFAVVSGYQSGVYANVASRFRDFHLHVDFEQTQGMYEGIYCLDPELFRTSYRHPYDPETPPDVLSTETLCLNLHNTRDSRFPLHLAILEGDVAATKSILRCRPDLAYQEAIEAAIQHNKLEIAAFLLDQRDAHGVQELYRNFEDAFQRRPSRRLDDWLPSSRSTLYKNDASILAMLWAHRQCDWDDNSLVHTALELKSWKALVF
;
A
#
# COMPACT_ATOMS: atom_id res chain seq x y z
N MET A 1 21.33 -33.38 12.92
CA MET A 1 20.09 -33.30 12.12
C MET A 1 20.31 -32.24 11.06
N ALA A 2 20.03 -32.53 9.79
CA ALA A 2 20.09 -31.51 8.74
C ALA A 2 18.90 -30.58 8.90
N THR A 3 19.14 -29.27 8.88
CA THR A 3 18.07 -28.28 8.88
C THR A 3 17.44 -28.18 7.49
N PHE A 4 16.25 -27.58 7.38
CA PHE A 4 15.63 -27.28 6.08
C PHE A 4 16.58 -26.47 5.17
N LEU A 5 17.36 -25.57 5.77
CA LEU A 5 18.36 -24.75 5.11
C LEU A 5 19.55 -25.60 4.60
N ASP A 6 19.99 -26.60 5.38
CA ASP A 6 21.01 -27.56 4.94
C ASP A 6 20.52 -28.45 3.78
N ALA A 7 19.25 -28.84 3.81
CA ALA A 7 18.64 -29.64 2.74
C ALA A 7 18.54 -28.82 1.44
N LEU A 8 18.15 -27.54 1.54
CA LEU A 8 18.08 -26.61 0.41
C LEU A 8 19.45 -26.32 -0.20
N LEU A 9 20.46 -26.02 0.61
CA LEU A 9 21.82 -25.71 0.13
C LEU A 9 22.51 -26.91 -0.51
N ARG A 10 22.12 -28.14 -0.16
CA ARG A 10 22.65 -29.38 -0.74
C ARG A 10 21.93 -29.81 -2.02
N GLN A 11 20.83 -29.15 -2.38
CA GLN A 11 20.05 -29.45 -3.57
C GLN A 11 19.97 -28.21 -4.46
N PRO A 12 21.00 -27.93 -5.28
CA PRO A 12 21.07 -26.71 -6.09
C PRO A 12 19.90 -26.56 -7.06
N GLU A 13 19.27 -27.64 -7.50
CA GLU A 13 18.06 -27.62 -8.31
C GLU A 13 16.83 -27.13 -7.53
N LEU A 14 16.67 -27.57 -6.27
CA LEU A 14 15.61 -27.09 -5.37
C LEU A 14 15.88 -25.67 -4.88
N PHE A 15 17.14 -25.31 -4.65
CA PHE A 15 17.54 -23.94 -4.38
C PHE A 15 17.21 -23.04 -5.57
N ALA A 16 17.53 -23.44 -6.81
CA ALA A 16 17.19 -22.70 -8.02
C ALA A 16 15.68 -22.58 -8.24
N VAL A 17 14.90 -23.60 -7.88
CA VAL A 17 13.43 -23.54 -7.85
C VAL A 17 12.98 -22.55 -6.77
N VAL A 18 13.42 -22.68 -5.51
CA VAL A 18 13.00 -21.79 -4.42
C VAL A 18 13.43 -20.34 -4.66
N SER A 19 14.64 -20.08 -5.14
CA SER A 19 15.11 -18.74 -5.52
C SER A 19 14.51 -18.25 -6.84
N GLY A 20 14.08 -19.16 -7.71
CA GLY A 20 13.35 -18.85 -8.95
C GLY A 20 11.88 -18.54 -8.71
N TYR A 21 11.30 -19.04 -7.62
CA TYR A 21 9.94 -18.75 -7.15
C TYR A 21 9.89 -17.62 -6.10
N GLN A 22 11.01 -17.32 -5.42
CA GLN A 22 11.16 -16.15 -4.57
C GLN A 22 11.70 -14.99 -5.39
N SER A 23 10.83 -14.13 -5.91
CA SER A 23 11.20 -12.83 -6.46
C SER A 23 12.16 -12.14 -5.48
N GLY A 24 13.43 -11.97 -5.89
CA GLY A 24 14.54 -11.67 -4.99
C GLY A 24 14.30 -10.38 -4.20
N VAL A 25 14.09 -10.51 -2.90
CA VAL A 25 13.93 -9.36 -1.99
C VAL A 25 15.31 -8.81 -1.65
N TYR A 26 15.50 -7.49 -1.76
CA TYR A 26 16.77 -6.87 -1.40
C TYR A 26 17.07 -7.03 0.09
N ALA A 27 18.36 -7.19 0.43
CA ALA A 27 18.79 -7.49 1.80
C ALA A 27 18.32 -6.44 2.82
N ASN A 28 18.21 -5.17 2.43
CA ASN A 28 17.78 -4.07 3.30
C ASN A 28 16.28 -4.09 3.63
N VAL A 29 15.47 -4.84 2.88
CA VAL A 29 14.02 -5.01 3.15
C VAL A 29 13.63 -6.46 3.43
N ALA A 30 14.58 -7.40 3.35
CA ALA A 30 14.35 -8.82 3.61
C ALA A 30 13.76 -9.10 5.00
N SER A 31 14.18 -8.34 6.02
CA SER A 31 13.59 -8.45 7.36
C SER A 31 12.09 -8.16 7.36
N ARG A 32 11.62 -7.13 6.66
CA ARG A 32 10.18 -6.77 6.62
C ARG A 32 9.31 -7.91 6.09
N PHE A 33 9.77 -8.60 5.04
CA PHE A 33 9.04 -9.75 4.47
C PHE A 33 9.08 -10.98 5.38
N ARG A 34 10.23 -11.23 6.01
CA ARG A 34 10.40 -12.33 6.95
C ARG A 34 9.55 -12.11 8.20
N ASP A 35 9.63 -10.91 8.78
CA ASP A 35 8.94 -10.56 10.01
C ASP A 35 7.42 -10.55 9.76
N PHE A 36 6.95 -10.11 8.58
CA PHE A 36 5.57 -10.33 8.16
C PHE A 36 5.18 -11.81 8.14
N HIS A 37 6.04 -12.72 7.67
CA HIS A 37 5.71 -14.16 7.64
C HIS A 37 5.75 -14.83 9.02
N LEU A 38 6.63 -14.38 9.91
CA LEU A 38 6.90 -15.06 11.19
C LEU A 38 6.15 -14.47 12.38
N HIS A 39 5.81 -13.18 12.32
CA HIS A 39 5.38 -12.40 13.50
C HIS A 39 4.11 -11.59 13.25
N VAL A 40 3.44 -11.84 12.13
CA VAL A 40 2.14 -11.24 11.81
C VAL A 40 1.17 -12.36 11.49
N ASP A 41 0.07 -12.38 12.23
CA ASP A 41 -1.07 -13.23 11.95
C ASP A 41 -2.20 -12.41 11.33
N PHE A 42 -3.08 -13.09 10.59
CA PHE A 42 -4.25 -12.47 10.00
C PHE A 42 -5.50 -13.15 10.53
N GLU A 43 -6.37 -12.37 11.17
CA GLU A 43 -7.63 -12.83 11.71
C GLU A 43 -8.79 -12.32 10.85
N GLN A 44 -9.60 -13.26 10.40
CA GLN A 44 -10.83 -12.97 9.68
C GLN A 44 -11.87 -12.44 10.65
N THR A 45 -12.40 -11.26 10.39
CA THR A 45 -13.52 -10.69 11.15
C THR A 45 -14.85 -11.14 10.56
N GLN A 46 -15.88 -11.29 11.41
CA GLN A 46 -17.24 -11.56 10.96
C GLN A 46 -18.01 -10.25 10.73
N GLY A 47 -18.89 -10.24 9.73
CA GLY A 47 -19.83 -9.13 9.49
C GLY A 47 -19.32 -8.07 8.51
N MET A 48 -19.55 -6.79 8.81
CA MET A 48 -19.25 -5.65 7.92
C MET A 48 -17.79 -5.16 8.03
N TYR A 49 -16.99 -5.78 8.92
CA TYR A 49 -15.61 -5.38 9.17
C TYR A 49 -14.66 -6.22 8.32
N GLU A 50 -13.68 -5.54 7.72
CA GLU A 50 -12.58 -6.14 7.00
C GLU A 50 -11.54 -6.71 8.01
N GLY A 51 -10.84 -7.79 7.65
CA GLY A 51 -9.97 -8.52 8.57
C GLY A 51 -8.82 -7.71 9.17
N ILE A 52 -8.21 -8.25 10.22
CA ILE A 52 -7.16 -7.57 10.99
C ILE A 52 -5.84 -8.34 10.95
N TYR A 53 -4.74 -7.60 11.07
CA TYR A 53 -3.39 -8.14 11.22
C TYR A 53 -2.96 -7.99 12.68
N CYS A 54 -2.78 -9.12 13.35
CA CYS A 54 -2.27 -9.17 14.72
C CYS A 54 -0.74 -9.20 14.67
N LEU A 55 -0.11 -8.24 15.34
CA LEU A 55 1.34 -8.06 15.38
C LEU A 55 1.86 -8.64 16.69
N ASP A 56 2.90 -9.49 16.61
CA ASP A 56 3.56 -9.99 17.82
C ASP A 56 4.17 -8.81 18.60
N PRO A 57 3.71 -8.53 19.84
CA PRO A 57 4.13 -7.34 20.58
C PRO A 57 5.60 -7.35 21.01
N GLU A 58 6.23 -8.53 21.07
CA GLU A 58 7.62 -8.69 21.50
C GLU A 58 8.59 -8.74 20.32
N LEU A 59 8.19 -9.43 19.25
CA LEU A 59 9.05 -9.77 18.11
C LEU A 59 8.84 -8.85 16.90
N PHE A 60 7.62 -8.36 16.67
CA PHE A 60 7.34 -7.48 15.54
C PHE A 60 7.75 -6.03 15.87
N ARG A 61 8.56 -5.43 15.00
CA ARG A 61 9.05 -4.06 15.16
C ARG A 61 8.50 -3.18 14.06
N THR A 62 7.73 -2.18 14.44
CA THR A 62 7.24 -1.12 13.55
C THR A 62 7.51 0.26 14.16
N SER A 63 7.79 1.24 13.31
CA SER A 63 7.89 2.65 13.71
C SER A 63 6.54 3.37 13.70
N TYR A 64 5.48 2.74 13.18
CA TYR A 64 4.15 3.33 13.16
C TYR A 64 3.58 3.43 14.58
N ARG A 65 2.93 4.56 14.87
CA ARG A 65 2.28 4.85 16.15
C ARG A 65 0.90 5.43 15.89
N HIS A 66 -0.07 5.04 16.71
CA HIS A 66 -1.43 5.53 16.53
C HIS A 66 -1.49 7.04 16.84
N PRO A 67 -2.23 7.83 16.05
CA PRO A 67 -2.37 9.27 16.32
C PRO A 67 -2.92 9.61 17.70
N TYR A 68 -3.77 8.72 18.24
CA TYR A 68 -4.42 8.88 19.54
C TYR A 68 -3.63 8.25 20.70
N ASP A 69 -2.65 7.39 20.39
CA ASP A 69 -1.76 6.77 21.37
C ASP A 69 -0.35 6.62 20.75
N PRO A 70 0.48 7.67 20.84
CA PRO A 70 1.79 7.67 20.23
C PRO A 70 2.83 6.83 20.99
N GLU A 71 2.55 6.48 22.25
CA GLU A 71 3.50 5.81 23.14
C GLU A 71 3.42 4.29 22.99
N THR A 72 2.22 3.76 22.71
CA THR A 72 2.02 2.32 22.57
C THR A 72 2.16 1.90 21.10
N PRO A 73 3.05 0.93 20.78
CA PRO A 73 3.07 0.34 19.45
C PRO A 73 1.75 -0.41 19.19
N PRO A 74 1.25 -0.40 17.94
CA PRO A 74 0.06 -1.17 17.59
C PRO A 74 0.31 -2.67 17.81
N ASP A 75 -0.64 -3.33 18.44
CA ASP A 75 -0.76 -4.79 18.46
C ASP A 75 -1.67 -5.29 17.31
N VAL A 76 -2.50 -4.42 16.74
CA VAL A 76 -3.42 -4.75 15.66
C VAL A 76 -3.45 -3.65 14.59
N LEU A 77 -3.46 -4.05 13.31
CA LEU A 77 -3.70 -3.17 12.16
C LEU A 77 -4.86 -3.68 11.31
N SER A 78 -5.85 -2.84 11.02
CA SER A 78 -6.92 -3.22 10.09
C SER A 78 -6.45 -3.17 8.64
N THR A 79 -7.09 -3.98 7.80
CA THR A 79 -7.00 -3.93 6.33
C THR A 79 -7.32 -2.53 5.80
N GLU A 80 -8.34 -1.85 6.33
CA GLU A 80 -8.66 -0.45 6.02
C GLU A 80 -7.52 0.51 6.39
N THR A 81 -6.88 0.33 7.55
CA THR A 81 -5.73 1.15 7.97
C THR A 81 -4.57 0.99 6.99
N LEU A 82 -4.37 -0.21 6.46
CA LEU A 82 -3.30 -0.50 5.53
C LEU A 82 -3.69 -0.29 4.06
N CYS A 83 -4.95 0.05 3.74
CA CYS A 83 -5.48 0.06 2.36
C CYS A 83 -5.20 -1.27 1.62
N LEU A 84 -5.46 -2.40 2.29
CA LEU A 84 -5.29 -3.75 1.73
C LEU A 84 -6.63 -4.34 1.27
N ASN A 85 -6.61 -5.58 0.78
CA ASN A 85 -7.79 -6.20 0.14
C ASN A 85 -9.01 -6.28 1.07
N LEU A 86 -10.20 -6.19 0.46
CA LEU A 86 -11.50 -6.27 1.12
C LEU A 86 -12.00 -7.71 1.28
N HIS A 87 -11.22 -8.69 0.86
CA HIS A 87 -11.65 -10.09 0.74
C HIS A 87 -11.54 -10.87 2.05
N ASN A 88 -11.19 -10.21 3.15
CA ASN A 88 -10.95 -10.85 4.43
C ASN A 88 -9.89 -11.96 4.30
N THR A 89 -8.80 -11.66 3.58
CA THR A 89 -7.68 -12.58 3.37
C THR A 89 -6.34 -11.89 3.63
N ARG A 90 -5.37 -12.69 4.08
CA ARG A 90 -4.00 -12.24 4.29
C ARG A 90 -3.38 -11.77 2.98
N ASP A 91 -2.89 -10.53 2.96
CA ASP A 91 -2.40 -9.86 1.76
C ASP A 91 -0.88 -9.86 1.68
N SER A 92 -0.33 -10.32 0.54
CA SER A 92 1.10 -10.28 0.29
C SER A 92 1.68 -8.86 0.14
N ARG A 93 0.82 -7.86 -0.09
CA ARG A 93 1.20 -6.44 -0.20
C ARG A 93 1.48 -5.78 1.14
N PHE A 94 1.17 -6.45 2.26
CA PHE A 94 1.37 -5.93 3.61
C PHE A 94 2.74 -5.25 3.84
N PRO A 95 3.90 -5.85 3.48
CA PRO A 95 5.19 -5.21 3.74
C PRO A 95 5.37 -3.86 3.05
N LEU A 96 4.82 -3.69 1.84
CA LEU A 96 4.86 -2.42 1.12
C LEU A 96 3.96 -1.38 1.80
N HIS A 97 2.73 -1.77 2.12
CA HIS A 97 1.75 -0.87 2.73
C HIS A 97 2.15 -0.45 4.16
N LEU A 98 2.78 -1.33 4.93
CA LEU A 98 3.35 -0.96 6.22
C LEU A 98 4.51 0.04 6.07
N ALA A 99 5.41 -0.15 5.10
CA ALA A 99 6.49 0.82 4.86
C ALA A 99 5.92 2.21 4.48
N ILE A 100 4.84 2.24 3.71
CA ILE A 100 4.11 3.46 3.38
C ILE A 100 3.50 4.08 4.65
N LEU A 101 2.76 3.30 5.44
CA LEU A 101 2.15 3.74 6.70
C LEU A 101 3.18 4.34 7.68
N GLU A 102 4.34 3.71 7.80
CA GLU A 102 5.48 4.19 8.58
C GLU A 102 6.09 5.47 8.03
N GLY A 103 5.96 5.73 6.73
CA GLY A 103 6.64 6.81 6.02
C GLY A 103 8.10 6.49 5.68
N ASP A 104 8.46 5.20 5.60
CA ASP A 104 9.82 4.76 5.26
C ASP A 104 10.03 4.79 3.74
N VAL A 105 10.40 5.98 3.24
CA VAL A 105 10.68 6.23 1.82
C VAL A 105 11.73 5.26 1.26
N ALA A 106 12.76 4.92 2.04
CA ALA A 106 13.86 4.07 1.60
C ALA A 106 13.41 2.62 1.42
N ALA A 107 12.62 2.10 2.36
CA ALA A 107 12.00 0.79 2.24
C ALA A 107 10.99 0.75 1.09
N THR A 108 10.10 1.74 0.96
CA THR A 108 9.14 1.78 -0.15
C THR A 108 9.83 1.75 -1.52
N LYS A 109 10.87 2.57 -1.71
CA LYS A 109 11.70 2.57 -2.94
C LYS A 109 12.33 1.19 -3.19
N SER A 110 12.87 0.56 -2.15
CA SER A 110 13.55 -0.74 -2.27
C SER A 110 12.57 -1.86 -2.60
N ILE A 111 11.42 -1.89 -1.91
CA ILE A 111 10.35 -2.88 -2.14
C ILE A 111 9.81 -2.74 -3.56
N LEU A 112 9.50 -1.52 -4.00
CA LEU A 112 8.99 -1.30 -5.36
C LEU A 112 9.97 -1.79 -6.43
N ARG A 113 11.27 -1.58 -6.24
CA ARG A 113 12.31 -2.04 -7.18
C ARG A 113 12.41 -3.56 -7.27
N CYS A 114 12.30 -4.26 -6.14
CA CYS A 114 12.46 -5.72 -6.12
C CYS A 114 11.16 -6.51 -6.27
N ARG A 115 10.02 -5.88 -5.96
CA ARG A 115 8.66 -6.46 -5.95
C ARG A 115 7.62 -5.45 -6.47
N PRO A 116 7.72 -5.01 -7.75
CA PRO A 116 6.72 -4.11 -8.33
C PRO A 116 5.33 -4.76 -8.39
N ASP A 117 5.27 -6.09 -8.40
CA ASP A 117 4.04 -6.89 -8.38
C ASP A 117 3.13 -6.64 -7.16
N LEU A 118 3.66 -6.02 -6.09
CA LEU A 118 2.93 -5.67 -4.88
C LEU A 118 2.32 -4.25 -4.91
N ALA A 119 2.73 -3.42 -5.87
CA ALA A 119 2.44 -1.98 -5.88
C ALA A 119 1.25 -1.62 -6.77
N TYR A 120 0.04 -1.93 -6.30
CA TYR A 120 -1.21 -1.54 -6.96
C TYR A 120 -1.57 -0.08 -6.66
N GLN A 121 -2.61 0.46 -7.30
CA GLN A 121 -3.13 1.82 -7.06
C GLN A 121 -3.42 2.10 -5.57
N GLU A 122 -3.80 1.09 -4.80
CA GLU A 122 -4.03 1.19 -3.35
C GLU A 122 -2.76 1.61 -2.56
N ALA A 123 -1.55 1.42 -3.11
CA ALA A 123 -0.32 1.93 -2.50
C ALA A 123 -0.25 3.47 -2.58
N ILE A 124 -0.72 4.05 -3.69
CA ILE A 124 -0.85 5.51 -3.84
C ILE A 124 -1.93 6.01 -2.88
N GLU A 125 -3.03 5.27 -2.74
CA GLU A 125 -4.08 5.55 -1.76
C GLU A 125 -3.53 5.63 -0.34
N ALA A 126 -2.82 4.58 0.09
CA ALA A 126 -2.25 4.50 1.42
C ALA A 126 -1.33 5.69 1.71
N ALA A 127 -0.49 6.07 0.74
CA ALA A 127 0.41 7.21 0.91
C ALA A 127 -0.38 8.51 1.09
N ILE A 128 -1.44 8.72 0.31
CA ILE A 128 -2.31 9.89 0.43
C ILE A 128 -3.10 9.86 1.76
N GLN A 129 -3.73 8.74 2.09
CA GLN A 129 -4.54 8.53 3.30
C GLN A 129 -3.73 8.75 4.58
N HIS A 130 -2.44 8.44 4.58
CA HIS A 130 -1.54 8.64 5.72
C HIS A 130 -0.68 9.90 5.64
N ASN A 131 -0.98 10.81 4.71
CA ASN A 131 -0.29 12.08 4.52
C ASN A 131 1.23 11.93 4.24
N LYS A 132 1.61 10.86 3.53
CA LYS A 132 2.98 10.54 3.12
C LYS A 132 3.23 11.08 1.72
N LEU A 133 3.12 12.40 1.57
CA LEU A 133 3.08 13.06 0.26
C LEU A 133 4.35 12.82 -0.57
N GLU A 134 5.52 12.70 0.06
CA GLU A 134 6.76 12.34 -0.63
C GLU A 134 6.67 10.95 -1.26
N ILE A 135 6.09 9.98 -0.55
CA ILE A 135 5.89 8.62 -1.06
C ILE A 135 4.84 8.61 -2.16
N ALA A 136 3.74 9.36 -1.99
CA ALA A 136 2.68 9.47 -3.00
C ALA A 136 3.24 10.04 -4.32
N ALA A 137 3.99 11.16 -4.24
CA ALA A 137 4.63 11.77 -5.40
C ALA A 137 5.63 10.82 -6.07
N PHE A 138 6.43 10.11 -5.27
CA PHE A 138 7.33 9.08 -5.79
C PHE A 138 6.57 7.97 -6.53
N LEU A 139 5.49 7.42 -5.97
CA LEU A 139 4.72 6.36 -6.63
C LEU A 139 4.06 6.85 -7.92
N LEU A 140 3.52 8.07 -7.94
CA LEU A 140 2.94 8.66 -9.15
C LEU A 140 4.00 8.89 -10.24
N ASP A 141 5.20 9.34 -9.87
CA ASP A 141 6.34 9.45 -10.79
C ASP A 141 6.78 8.09 -11.34
N GLN A 142 6.87 7.05 -10.49
CA GLN A 142 7.20 5.69 -10.96
C GLN A 142 6.12 5.11 -11.88
N ARG A 143 4.86 5.45 -11.64
CA ARG A 143 3.75 5.09 -12.52
C ARG A 143 3.94 5.74 -13.90
N ASP A 144 4.09 7.07 -13.94
CA ASP A 144 4.01 7.83 -15.19
C ASP A 144 5.35 7.91 -15.96
N ALA A 145 6.47 8.15 -15.27
CA ALA A 145 7.78 8.30 -15.91
C ALA A 145 8.49 6.97 -16.15
N HIS A 146 8.25 5.97 -15.28
CA HIS A 146 8.94 4.68 -15.34
C HIS A 146 8.03 3.52 -15.77
N GLY A 147 6.74 3.77 -15.96
CA GLY A 147 5.82 2.81 -16.56
C GLY A 147 5.59 1.54 -15.74
N VAL A 148 5.70 1.62 -14.41
CA VAL A 148 5.40 0.48 -13.51
C VAL A 148 3.93 0.11 -13.67
N GLN A 149 3.68 -1.02 -14.35
CA GLN A 149 2.34 -1.39 -14.83
C GLN A 149 1.37 -1.67 -13.67
N GLU A 150 1.87 -2.19 -12.56
CA GLU A 150 1.07 -2.53 -11.40
C GLU A 150 0.44 -1.30 -10.75
N LEU A 151 1.11 -0.15 -10.81
CA LEU A 151 0.57 1.12 -10.30
C LEU A 151 -0.57 1.67 -11.17
N TYR A 152 -0.80 1.13 -12.37
CA TYR A 152 -2.00 1.38 -13.17
C TYR A 152 -3.14 0.43 -12.84
N ARG A 153 -2.91 -0.62 -12.03
CA ARG A 153 -3.89 -1.66 -11.73
C ARG A 153 -4.53 -1.43 -10.38
N ASN A 154 -5.83 -1.64 -10.32
CA ASN A 154 -6.57 -1.74 -9.07
C ASN A 154 -6.57 -3.21 -8.63
N PHE A 155 -6.24 -3.48 -7.36
CA PHE A 155 -6.12 -4.85 -6.88
C PHE A 155 -7.47 -5.58 -6.88
N GLU A 156 -8.52 -4.92 -6.41
CA GLU A 156 -9.87 -5.51 -6.34
C GLU A 156 -10.40 -5.86 -7.73
N ASP A 157 -10.22 -4.96 -8.70
CA ASP A 157 -10.59 -5.21 -10.09
C ASP A 157 -9.77 -6.35 -10.69
N ALA A 158 -8.45 -6.36 -10.45
CA ALA A 158 -7.58 -7.43 -10.91
C ALA A 158 -7.96 -8.80 -10.30
N PHE A 159 -8.29 -8.83 -9.01
CA PHE A 159 -8.75 -10.03 -8.31
C PHE A 159 -10.06 -10.55 -8.90
N GLN A 160 -10.99 -9.65 -9.20
CA GLN A 160 -12.28 -9.96 -9.83
C GLN A 160 -12.19 -10.17 -11.36
N ARG A 161 -10.99 -10.09 -11.94
CA ARG A 161 -10.73 -10.18 -13.39
C ARG A 161 -11.51 -9.14 -14.21
N ARG A 162 -11.70 -7.96 -13.64
CA ARG A 162 -12.31 -6.80 -14.28
C ARG A 162 -11.22 -5.87 -14.83
N PRO A 163 -11.54 -5.04 -15.84
CA PRO A 163 -10.68 -3.94 -16.22
C PRO A 163 -10.42 -3.05 -14.99
N SER A 164 -9.16 -2.72 -14.72
CA SER A 164 -8.83 -1.82 -13.63
C SER A 164 -9.44 -0.45 -13.87
N ARG A 165 -10.15 0.06 -12.87
CA ARG A 165 -10.60 1.45 -12.86
C ARG A 165 -9.42 2.41 -12.90
N ARG A 166 -9.65 3.61 -13.41
CA ARG A 166 -8.64 4.67 -13.43
C ARG A 166 -8.43 5.22 -12.03
N LEU A 167 -7.25 5.78 -11.79
CA LEU A 167 -6.99 6.46 -10.53
C LEU A 167 -7.97 7.64 -10.36
N ASP A 168 -8.33 8.31 -11.46
CA ASP A 168 -9.30 9.41 -11.49
C ASP A 168 -10.72 8.99 -11.09
N ASP A 169 -11.09 7.71 -11.27
CA ASP A 169 -12.46 7.24 -11.07
C ASP A 169 -12.87 7.19 -9.59
N TRP A 170 -11.91 7.14 -8.64
CA TRP A 170 -12.23 7.13 -7.21
C TRP A 170 -11.80 8.39 -6.45
N LEU A 171 -10.78 9.13 -6.91
CA LEU A 171 -10.09 10.14 -6.09
C LEU A 171 -10.95 11.30 -5.58
N PRO A 172 -11.98 11.77 -6.31
CA PRO A 172 -12.91 12.75 -5.77
C PRO A 172 -13.96 12.14 -4.83
N SER A 173 -14.35 10.88 -5.03
CA SER A 173 -15.74 10.47 -4.74
C SER A 173 -15.96 9.66 -3.46
N SER A 174 -14.98 8.95 -2.89
CA SER A 174 -15.34 8.01 -1.81
C SER A 174 -14.44 7.90 -0.59
N ARG A 175 -13.22 8.47 -0.56
CA ARG A 175 -12.38 8.46 0.67
C ARG A 175 -11.11 9.33 0.69
N SER A 176 -10.60 9.85 -0.42
CA SER A 176 -9.13 10.02 -0.49
C SER A 176 -8.55 11.44 -0.42
N THR A 177 -9.21 12.54 -0.84
CA THR A 177 -8.48 13.84 -0.93
C THR A 177 -9.26 15.09 -0.57
N LEU A 178 -10.46 15.24 -1.11
CA LEU A 178 -11.34 16.37 -0.81
C LEU A 178 -11.71 16.41 0.68
N TYR A 179 -11.93 15.26 1.32
CA TYR A 179 -12.16 15.19 2.77
C TYR A 179 -11.00 15.80 3.60
N LYS A 180 -9.76 15.67 3.13
CA LYS A 180 -8.59 16.25 3.78
C LYS A 180 -8.44 17.75 3.53
N ASN A 181 -9.16 18.29 2.56
CA ASN A 181 -9.18 19.71 2.21
C ASN A 181 -7.76 20.27 1.97
N ASP A 182 -6.90 19.46 1.33
CA ASP A 182 -5.49 19.76 1.08
C ASP A 182 -5.25 19.98 -0.42
N ALA A 183 -4.97 21.23 -0.79
CA ALA A 183 -4.70 21.65 -2.15
C ALA A 183 -3.45 20.98 -2.74
N SER A 184 -2.46 20.61 -1.90
CA SER A 184 -1.21 19.99 -2.35
C SER A 184 -1.47 18.60 -2.92
N ILE A 185 -2.40 17.87 -2.32
CA ILE A 185 -2.79 16.53 -2.78
C ILE A 185 -3.53 16.64 -4.12
N LEU A 186 -4.45 17.59 -4.26
CA LEU A 186 -5.17 17.78 -5.52
C LEU A 186 -4.26 18.28 -6.64
N ALA A 187 -3.36 19.22 -6.37
CA ALA A 187 -2.38 19.67 -7.35
C ALA A 187 -1.49 18.51 -7.83
N MET A 188 -1.06 17.64 -6.90
CA MET A 188 -0.31 16.42 -7.24
C MET A 188 -1.13 15.51 -8.15
N LEU A 189 -2.37 15.19 -7.79
CA LEU A 189 -3.21 14.31 -8.60
C LEU A 189 -3.58 14.92 -9.96
N TRP A 190 -3.83 16.22 -10.00
CA TRP A 190 -4.09 16.96 -11.24
C TRP A 190 -2.93 16.86 -12.22
N ALA A 191 -1.68 16.94 -11.73
CA ALA A 191 -0.49 16.76 -12.54
C ALA A 191 -0.34 15.35 -13.11
N HIS A 192 -0.93 14.36 -12.44
CA HIS A 192 -0.87 12.93 -12.76
C HIS A 192 -2.22 12.35 -13.23
N ARG A 193 -3.16 13.20 -13.66
CA ARG A 193 -4.51 12.76 -14.08
C ARG A 193 -4.49 11.96 -15.38
N GLN A 194 -5.37 10.97 -15.51
CA GLN A 194 -5.51 10.12 -16.70
C GLN A 194 -6.73 10.52 -17.57
N CYS A 195 -7.60 11.38 -17.05
CA CYS A 195 -8.65 12.08 -17.80
C CYS A 195 -8.66 13.58 -17.46
N ASP A 196 -9.25 14.36 -18.35
CA ASP A 196 -9.57 15.75 -18.02
C ASP A 196 -10.70 15.75 -16.99
N TRP A 197 -10.38 16.23 -15.80
CA TRP A 197 -11.37 16.48 -14.78
C TRP A 197 -12.13 17.75 -15.21
N ASP A 198 -13.45 17.67 -15.35
CA ASP A 198 -14.21 18.90 -15.59
C ASP A 198 -14.32 19.70 -14.27
N ASP A 199 -14.21 21.03 -14.38
CA ASP A 199 -14.27 21.91 -13.20
C ASP A 199 -15.58 21.72 -12.43
N ASN A 200 -16.66 21.36 -13.14
CA ASN A 200 -17.97 21.13 -12.54
C ASN A 200 -18.01 19.91 -11.62
N SER A 201 -17.37 18.79 -11.98
CA SER A 201 -17.34 17.59 -11.14
C SER A 201 -16.50 17.82 -9.88
N LEU A 202 -15.33 18.46 -9.99
CA LEU A 202 -14.53 18.83 -8.82
C LEU A 202 -15.22 19.82 -7.90
N VAL A 203 -15.80 20.88 -8.47
CA VAL A 203 -16.52 21.89 -7.69
C VAL A 203 -17.73 21.26 -7.01
N HIS A 204 -18.50 20.41 -7.70
CA HIS A 204 -19.64 19.69 -7.12
C HIS A 204 -19.22 18.79 -5.96
N THR A 205 -18.17 17.97 -6.14
CA THR A 205 -17.70 17.07 -5.09
C THR A 205 -17.06 17.85 -3.93
N ALA A 206 -16.37 18.96 -4.20
CA ALA A 206 -15.83 19.84 -3.17
C ALA A 206 -16.94 20.58 -2.38
N LEU A 207 -18.02 21.01 -3.05
CA LEU A 207 -19.23 21.57 -2.44
C LEU A 207 -19.86 20.55 -1.46
N GLU A 208 -20.06 19.31 -1.91
CA GLU A 208 -20.62 18.23 -1.09
C GLU A 208 -19.75 17.92 0.14
N LEU A 209 -18.43 17.89 -0.03
CA LEU A 209 -17.47 17.56 1.03
C LEU A 209 -17.01 18.77 1.86
N LYS A 210 -17.54 19.97 1.59
CA LYS A 210 -17.16 21.25 2.26
C LYS A 210 -15.65 21.56 2.21
N SER A 211 -15.01 21.22 1.10
CA SER A 211 -13.54 21.21 0.95
C SER A 211 -13.01 22.33 0.05
N TRP A 212 -13.39 23.57 0.36
CA TRP A 212 -13.12 24.75 -0.46
C TRP A 212 -11.64 25.11 -0.63
N LYS A 213 -10.80 24.82 0.36
CA LYS A 213 -9.37 25.14 0.28
C LYS A 213 -8.68 24.30 -0.79
N ALA A 214 -9.20 23.11 -1.00
CA ALA A 214 -8.77 22.19 -2.02
C ALA A 214 -9.06 22.73 -3.45
N LEU A 215 -9.89 23.75 -3.66
CA LEU A 215 -10.18 24.31 -4.99
C LEU A 215 -9.32 25.54 -5.39
N VAL A 216 -8.38 25.96 -4.55
CA VAL A 216 -7.61 27.21 -4.74
C VAL A 216 -6.27 26.99 -5.47
N PHE A 217 -6.00 25.78 -5.99
CA PHE A 217 -4.72 25.46 -6.64
C PHE A 217 -4.67 25.80 -8.14
#